data_AF-W2HXZ5-F1
#
_entry.id   AF-W2HXZ5-F1
#
_cell.length_a   1.000
_cell.length_b   1.000
_cell.length_c   1.000
_cell.angle_alpha   90.00
_cell.angle_beta   90.00
_cell.angle_gamma   90.00
#
_symmetry.space_group_name_H-M   'P 1'
#
loop_
_entity.id
_entity.type
_entity.pdbx_description
1 polymer ?
#
loop_
_entity_poly.entity_id
_entity_poly.type
_entity_poly.pdbx_seq_one_letter_code
_entity_poly.pdbx_strand_id
1 'polypeptide(L)'
;RSWAANLLHTLQQKWSQRRMKSPNDMFTKLKLHKTGNQLFNSPSFSKWVNYVNKNSKETPEMAIFSTLAYHYSDEALAKMLDAAKKVDGTSVLATKLEKLQTTNWLYAKESPDYVFKVLALDQMGSKTFSSPQFYRWMTFMSKSETIDPEMAMYRVLGTYHSDAALAKMFAAAKQAESTRALAAQLERIQLKNWVRGGESPNAVFKALTLDQMGTSIFSSPLFSRWANFVTKTSPNHPDVTMYRTLGTYYSDDILARMFAMGKQVDSTKTLATNLENIQLTNWANAGKSAESVFNTLKLDKTGGRLFESRVVNTWASYVTKTHDDPNAIMLALLKDKYHDVPLAKMIAAATKVDRTENLVVGLRSEQFKTWFSQGKKPEHVNILLNTAANTDDLTKKVSRDYEIFYGKIKVADTGARPASRPTNGIRIN
;
A
#
# COMPACT_ATOMS: atom_id res chain seq x y z
N ARG A 1 -13.46 -42.55 -2.75
CA ARG A 1 -13.00 -43.53 -1.72
C ARG A 1 -11.48 -43.58 -1.79
N SER A 2 -10.79 -43.46 -0.66
CA SER A 2 -9.32 -43.35 -0.61
C SER A 2 -8.63 -44.68 -0.91
N TRP A 3 -7.45 -44.67 -1.55
CA TRP A 3 -6.69 -45.91 -1.80
C TRP A 3 -6.20 -46.51 -0.49
N ALA A 4 -5.93 -45.66 0.52
CA ALA A 4 -5.43 -46.10 1.82
C ALA A 4 -6.40 -47.05 2.53
N ALA A 5 -7.72 -46.76 2.48
CA ALA A 5 -8.75 -47.60 3.06
C ALA A 5 -8.88 -48.96 2.34
N ASN A 6 -8.84 -48.96 1.01
CA ASN A 6 -8.87 -50.19 0.21
C ASN A 6 -7.63 -51.05 0.46
N LEU A 7 -6.44 -50.42 0.57
CA LEU A 7 -5.20 -51.11 0.88
C LEU A 7 -5.22 -51.72 2.28
N LEU A 8 -5.75 -51.00 3.28
CA LEU A 8 -5.88 -51.53 4.63
C LEU A 8 -6.65 -52.84 4.65
N HIS A 9 -7.83 -52.87 4.01
CA HIS A 9 -8.65 -54.07 3.91
C HIS A 9 -7.91 -55.20 3.19
N THR A 10 -7.24 -54.89 2.07
CA THR A 10 -6.44 -55.86 1.31
C THR A 10 -5.31 -56.45 2.13
N LEU A 11 -4.60 -55.62 2.91
CA LEU A 11 -3.52 -56.07 3.79
C LEU A 11 -4.05 -56.96 4.91
N GLN A 12 -5.18 -56.63 5.53
CA GLN A 12 -5.80 -57.49 6.54
C GLN A 12 -6.10 -58.89 5.98
N GLN A 13 -6.67 -58.97 4.77
CA GLN A 13 -6.94 -60.26 4.11
C GLN A 13 -5.65 -61.03 3.74
N LYS A 14 -4.69 -60.38 3.06
CA LYS A 14 -3.41 -61.00 2.66
C LYS A 14 -2.63 -61.55 3.87
N TRP A 15 -2.64 -60.85 5.00
CA TRP A 15 -1.89 -61.25 6.19
C TRP A 15 -2.60 -62.34 7.00
N SER A 16 -3.94 -62.31 7.05
CA SER A 16 -4.75 -63.39 7.63
C SER A 16 -4.47 -64.73 6.93
N GLN A 17 -4.39 -64.74 5.59
CA GLN A 17 -4.05 -65.93 4.81
C GLN A 17 -2.66 -66.50 5.16
N ARG A 18 -1.73 -65.67 5.62
CA ARG A 18 -0.38 -66.06 6.08
C ARG A 18 -0.34 -66.41 7.58
N ARG A 19 -1.49 -66.40 8.27
CA ARG A 19 -1.61 -66.57 9.73
C ARG A 19 -0.76 -65.56 10.53
N MET A 20 -0.60 -64.35 9.99
CA MET A 20 0.14 -63.26 10.61
C MET A 20 -0.81 -62.14 11.05
N LYS A 21 -0.46 -61.42 12.12
CA LYS A 21 -1.18 -60.20 12.52
C LYS A 21 -0.94 -59.10 11.48
N SER A 22 -1.99 -58.49 10.94
CA SER A 22 -1.80 -57.36 10.02
C SER A 22 -1.12 -56.18 10.74
N PRO A 23 -0.55 -55.22 9.99
CA PRO A 23 -0.06 -53.96 10.56
C PRO A 23 -1.08 -53.30 11.50
N ASN A 24 -2.35 -53.29 11.14
CA ASN A 24 -3.44 -52.73 11.93
C ASN A 24 -3.70 -53.50 13.24
N ASP A 25 -3.69 -54.84 13.17
CA ASP A 25 -3.90 -55.67 14.36
C ASP A 25 -2.74 -55.53 15.35
N MET A 26 -1.52 -55.43 14.84
CA MET A 26 -0.35 -55.19 15.68
C MET A 26 -0.37 -53.77 16.28
N PHE A 27 -0.79 -52.77 15.52
CA PHE A 27 -0.97 -51.39 16.00
C PHE A 27 -1.95 -51.35 17.19
N THR A 28 -3.07 -52.08 17.05
CA THR A 28 -4.09 -52.21 18.10
C THR A 28 -3.57 -53.00 19.31
N LYS A 29 -2.86 -54.12 19.08
CA LYS A 29 -2.25 -54.94 20.15
C LYS A 29 -1.25 -54.15 21.00
N LEU A 30 -0.47 -53.27 20.36
CA LEU A 30 0.50 -52.40 21.03
C LEU A 30 -0.15 -51.14 21.67
N LYS A 31 -1.48 -51.04 21.64
CA LYS A 31 -2.27 -49.91 22.16
C LYS A 31 -1.87 -48.55 21.56
N LEU A 32 -1.33 -48.55 20.33
CA LEU A 32 -0.87 -47.32 19.66
C LEU A 32 -2.03 -46.41 19.23
N HIS A 33 -3.24 -46.94 19.05
CA HIS A 33 -4.44 -46.12 18.84
C HIS A 33 -4.80 -45.26 20.06
N LYS A 34 -4.25 -45.55 21.25
CA LYS A 34 -4.52 -44.80 22.49
C LYS A 34 -3.49 -43.70 22.78
N THR A 35 -2.43 -43.57 21.97
CA THR A 35 -1.36 -42.60 22.24
C THR A 35 -1.71 -41.17 21.80
N GLY A 36 -2.76 -41.01 20.99
CA GLY A 36 -3.16 -39.71 20.45
C GLY A 36 -2.00 -39.02 19.71
N ASN A 37 -1.82 -37.72 19.94
CA ASN A 37 -0.79 -36.90 19.30
C ASN A 37 0.66 -37.26 19.68
N GLN A 38 0.88 -38.09 20.72
CA GLN A 38 2.22 -38.52 21.16
C GLN A 38 2.71 -39.79 20.47
N LEU A 39 2.00 -40.28 19.44
CA LEU A 39 2.33 -41.54 18.76
C LEU A 39 3.80 -41.64 18.33
N PHE A 40 4.32 -40.61 17.66
CA PHE A 40 5.68 -40.61 17.12
C PHE A 40 6.77 -40.59 18.21
N ASN A 41 6.41 -40.19 19.43
CA ASN A 41 7.30 -40.20 20.59
C ASN A 41 7.27 -41.54 21.35
N SER A 42 6.35 -42.45 21.00
CA SER A 42 6.19 -43.72 21.69
C SER A 42 7.26 -44.74 21.28
N PRO A 43 8.02 -45.34 22.21
CA PRO A 43 8.94 -46.43 21.89
C PRO A 43 8.24 -47.63 21.24
N SER A 44 6.95 -47.84 21.55
CA SER A 44 6.13 -48.89 20.93
C SER A 44 5.85 -48.61 19.46
N PHE A 45 5.85 -47.35 19.03
CA PHE A 45 5.70 -46.99 17.62
C PHE A 45 6.91 -47.46 16.81
N SER A 46 8.13 -47.24 17.30
CA SER A 46 9.36 -47.74 16.65
C SER A 46 9.37 -49.27 16.55
N LYS A 47 8.92 -49.98 17.61
CA LYS A 47 8.76 -51.44 17.58
C LYS A 47 7.76 -51.88 16.50
N TRP A 48 6.64 -51.17 16.39
CA TRP A 48 5.63 -51.44 15.37
C TRP A 48 6.13 -51.15 13.95
N VAL A 49 6.82 -50.03 13.72
CA VAL A 49 7.42 -49.71 12.41
C VAL A 49 8.39 -50.80 11.97
N ASN A 50 9.27 -51.26 12.88
CA ASN A 50 10.18 -52.36 12.59
C ASN A 50 9.45 -53.67 12.25
N TYR A 51 8.35 -53.95 12.94
CA TYR A 51 7.48 -55.08 12.60
C TYR A 51 6.92 -54.96 11.19
N VAL A 52 6.39 -53.80 10.79
CA VAL A 52 5.84 -53.62 9.45
C VAL A 52 6.94 -53.70 8.38
N ASN A 53 8.10 -53.09 8.61
CA ASN A 53 9.25 -53.12 7.69
C ASN A 53 9.75 -54.54 7.43
N LYS A 54 9.85 -55.37 8.47
CA LYS A 54 10.34 -56.76 8.34
C LYS A 54 9.36 -57.66 7.58
N ASN A 55 8.06 -57.35 7.62
CA ASN A 55 7.02 -58.29 7.22
C ASN A 55 6.18 -57.83 5.99
N SER A 56 6.29 -56.58 5.54
CA SER A 56 5.58 -56.06 4.36
C SER A 56 6.48 -56.08 3.10
N LYS A 57 6.11 -56.88 2.08
CA LYS A 57 6.91 -57.06 0.85
C LYS A 57 6.65 -56.03 -0.26
N GLU A 58 5.48 -55.38 -0.30
CA GLU A 58 5.07 -54.54 -1.45
C GLU A 58 5.28 -53.03 -1.25
N THR A 59 5.37 -52.52 -0.02
CA THR A 59 5.89 -51.19 0.41
C THR A 59 5.51 -50.97 1.89
N PRO A 60 6.45 -51.06 2.85
CA PRO A 60 6.14 -50.87 4.26
C PRO A 60 5.48 -49.52 4.59
N GLU A 61 5.89 -48.45 3.90
CA GLU A 61 5.36 -47.10 4.14
C GLU A 61 3.88 -46.96 3.80
N MET A 62 3.39 -47.63 2.75
CA MET A 62 1.96 -47.63 2.43
C MET A 62 1.15 -48.34 3.50
N ALA A 63 1.65 -49.48 4.01
CA ALA A 63 1.01 -50.20 5.11
C ALA A 63 0.99 -49.38 6.41
N ILE A 64 2.09 -48.67 6.71
CA ILE A 64 2.17 -47.74 7.83
C ILE A 64 1.13 -46.62 7.63
N PHE A 65 1.17 -45.93 6.49
CA PHE A 65 0.26 -44.82 6.18
C PHE A 65 -1.21 -45.24 6.25
N SER A 66 -1.60 -46.33 5.58
CA SER A 66 -2.96 -46.86 5.61
C SER A 66 -3.45 -47.18 7.02
N THR A 67 -2.57 -47.70 7.88
CA THR A 67 -2.92 -47.95 9.28
C THR A 67 -3.14 -46.64 10.03
N LEU A 68 -2.26 -45.64 9.86
CA LEU A 68 -2.42 -44.34 10.52
C LEU A 68 -3.66 -43.59 10.02
N ALA A 69 -3.91 -43.55 8.72
CA ALA A 69 -5.08 -42.92 8.12
C ALA A 69 -6.42 -43.58 8.53
N TYR A 70 -6.39 -44.80 9.06
CA TYR A 70 -7.56 -45.46 9.63
C TYR A 70 -7.86 -45.02 11.06
N HIS A 71 -6.83 -44.70 11.86
CA HIS A 71 -6.97 -44.35 13.27
C HIS A 71 -7.02 -42.84 13.54
N TYR A 72 -6.54 -42.02 12.60
CA TYR A 72 -6.46 -40.57 12.75
C TYR A 72 -7.23 -39.89 11.63
N SER A 73 -7.92 -38.78 11.95
CA SER A 73 -8.46 -37.89 10.93
C SER A 73 -7.33 -37.31 10.09
N ASP A 74 -7.64 -36.90 8.85
CA ASP A 74 -6.65 -36.31 7.95
C ASP A 74 -5.95 -35.09 8.56
N GLU A 75 -6.71 -34.22 9.24
CA GLU A 75 -6.19 -33.03 9.93
C GLU A 75 -5.25 -33.41 11.08
N ALA A 76 -5.68 -34.34 11.96
CA ALA A 76 -4.86 -34.80 13.07
C ALA A 76 -3.57 -35.45 12.57
N LEU A 77 -3.67 -36.29 11.53
CA LEU A 77 -2.52 -36.95 10.92
C LEU A 77 -1.58 -35.95 10.25
N ALA A 78 -2.10 -34.96 9.53
CA ALA A 78 -1.28 -33.91 8.90
C ALA A 78 -0.49 -33.12 9.97
N LYS A 79 -1.14 -32.76 11.08
CA LYS A 79 -0.49 -32.07 12.21
C LYS A 79 0.58 -32.93 12.88
N MET A 80 0.30 -34.21 13.09
CA MET A 80 1.28 -35.15 13.67
C MET A 80 2.50 -35.33 12.76
N LEU A 81 2.30 -35.42 11.44
CA LEU A 81 3.39 -35.51 10.47
C LEU A 81 4.23 -34.23 10.40
N ASP A 82 3.61 -33.05 10.44
CA ASP A 82 4.34 -31.78 10.49
C ASP A 82 5.24 -31.68 11.73
N ALA A 83 4.75 -32.12 12.89
CA ALA A 83 5.55 -32.19 14.11
C ALA A 83 6.69 -33.22 14.00
N ALA A 84 6.40 -34.44 13.51
CA ALA A 84 7.37 -35.51 13.38
C ALA A 84 8.49 -35.21 12.36
N LYS A 85 8.22 -34.34 11.36
CA LYS A 85 9.25 -33.87 10.40
C LYS A 85 10.34 -33.00 11.04
N LYS A 86 10.04 -32.38 12.20
CA LYS A 86 10.97 -31.49 12.92
C LYS A 86 11.88 -32.24 13.90
N VAL A 87 11.72 -33.56 14.02
CA VAL A 87 12.50 -34.41 14.94
C VAL A 87 13.35 -35.37 14.10
N ASP A 88 14.67 -35.32 14.26
CA ASP A 88 15.64 -36.05 13.43
C ASP A 88 15.32 -37.55 13.29
N GLY A 89 14.99 -38.22 14.40
CA GLY A 89 14.69 -39.64 14.43
C GLY A 89 13.42 -40.07 13.66
N THR A 90 12.50 -39.14 13.41
CA THR A 90 11.22 -39.41 12.72
C THR A 90 11.09 -38.70 11.39
N SER A 91 12.00 -37.77 11.07
CA SER A 91 11.86 -36.84 9.95
C SER A 91 11.75 -37.54 8.59
N VAL A 92 12.57 -38.56 8.35
CA VAL A 92 12.59 -39.32 7.09
C VAL A 92 11.27 -40.06 6.88
N LEU A 93 10.78 -40.79 7.91
CA LEU A 93 9.52 -41.52 7.82
C LEU A 93 8.34 -40.55 7.67
N ALA A 94 8.30 -39.50 8.48
CA ALA A 94 7.23 -38.51 8.44
C ALA A 94 7.15 -37.81 7.07
N THR A 95 8.29 -37.50 6.44
CA THR A 95 8.34 -36.95 5.08
C THR A 95 7.79 -37.92 4.03
N LYS A 96 8.08 -39.22 4.14
CA LYS A 96 7.50 -40.23 3.24
C LYS A 96 5.99 -40.36 3.43
N LEU A 97 5.52 -40.38 4.68
CA LEU A 97 4.09 -40.46 5.01
C LEU A 97 3.32 -39.21 4.58
N GLU A 98 3.90 -38.02 4.68
CA GLU A 98 3.32 -36.77 4.19
C GLU A 98 3.08 -36.82 2.67
N LYS A 99 4.04 -37.36 1.92
CA LYS A 99 3.91 -37.58 0.46
C LYS A 99 2.77 -38.56 0.16
N LEU A 100 2.69 -39.67 0.89
CA LEU A 100 1.59 -40.64 0.74
C LEU A 100 0.23 -40.01 1.08
N GLN A 101 0.17 -39.14 2.09
CA GLN A 101 -1.04 -38.41 2.42
C GLN A 101 -1.49 -37.50 1.25
N THR A 102 -0.57 -36.76 0.63
CA THR A 102 -0.88 -35.98 -0.57
C THR A 102 -1.33 -36.87 -1.74
N THR A 103 -0.67 -38.00 -1.99
CA THR A 103 -1.07 -38.97 -3.01
C THR A 103 -2.47 -39.54 -2.74
N ASN A 104 -2.80 -39.77 -1.46
CA ASN A 104 -4.12 -40.22 -1.06
C ASN A 104 -5.21 -39.20 -1.37
N TRP A 105 -4.98 -37.92 -1.09
CA TRP A 105 -5.91 -36.85 -1.48
C TRP A 105 -6.09 -36.74 -2.99
N LEU A 106 -4.99 -36.85 -3.76
CA LEU A 106 -5.05 -36.82 -5.23
C LEU A 106 -5.91 -37.95 -5.79
N TYR A 107 -5.71 -39.18 -5.32
CA TYR A 107 -6.49 -40.33 -5.77
C TYR A 107 -7.96 -40.27 -5.34
N ALA A 108 -8.21 -39.80 -4.12
CA ALA A 108 -9.56 -39.57 -3.62
C ALA A 108 -10.26 -38.39 -4.32
N LYS A 109 -9.53 -37.61 -5.12
CA LYS A 109 -9.98 -36.38 -5.79
C LYS A 109 -10.57 -35.39 -4.79
N GLU A 110 -9.88 -35.24 -3.65
CA GLU A 110 -10.32 -34.31 -2.61
C GLU A 110 -10.38 -32.88 -3.13
N SER A 111 -11.30 -32.09 -2.60
CA SER A 111 -11.46 -30.71 -3.04
C SER A 111 -10.29 -29.84 -2.56
N PRO A 112 -9.93 -28.79 -3.32
CA PRO A 112 -8.97 -27.76 -2.88
C PRO A 112 -9.28 -27.18 -1.49
N ASP A 113 -10.56 -26.92 -1.20
CA ASP A 113 -11.02 -26.38 0.09
C ASP A 113 -10.80 -27.37 1.25
N TYR A 114 -11.13 -28.64 1.02
CA TYR A 114 -10.91 -29.70 2.02
C TYR A 114 -9.44 -29.80 2.41
N VAL A 115 -8.55 -29.89 1.41
CA VAL A 115 -7.10 -29.99 1.69
C VAL A 115 -6.58 -28.71 2.34
N PHE A 116 -7.12 -27.54 2.00
CA PHE A 116 -6.75 -26.27 2.63
C PHE A 116 -7.04 -26.28 4.14
N LYS A 117 -8.22 -26.75 4.55
CA LYS A 117 -8.63 -26.92 5.96
C LYS A 117 -7.83 -27.98 6.69
N VAL A 118 -7.61 -29.14 6.07
CA VAL A 118 -6.80 -30.22 6.65
C VAL A 118 -5.37 -29.77 6.98
N LEU A 119 -4.85 -28.81 6.21
CA LEU A 119 -3.55 -28.18 6.43
C LEU A 119 -3.60 -26.96 7.38
N ALA A 120 -4.77 -26.70 7.98
CA ALA A 120 -5.08 -25.59 8.89
C ALA A 120 -4.76 -24.20 8.31
N LEU A 121 -4.79 -24.06 6.98
CA LEU A 121 -4.43 -22.81 6.30
C LEU A 121 -5.50 -21.71 6.45
N ASP A 122 -6.75 -22.11 6.72
CA ASP A 122 -7.88 -21.23 7.05
C ASP A 122 -7.69 -20.51 8.39
N GLN A 123 -6.91 -21.09 9.30
CA GLN A 123 -6.68 -20.55 10.65
C GLN A 123 -5.40 -19.71 10.75
N MET A 124 -4.56 -19.66 9.71
CA MET A 124 -3.26 -18.99 9.75
C MET A 124 -3.31 -17.48 9.45
N GLY A 125 -4.44 -16.96 8.97
CA GLY A 125 -4.62 -15.55 8.66
C GLY A 125 -3.55 -15.04 7.69
N SER A 126 -2.87 -13.94 8.02
CA SER A 126 -1.82 -13.36 7.16
C SER A 126 -0.58 -14.24 6.99
N LYS A 127 -0.37 -15.25 7.84
CA LYS A 127 0.82 -16.13 7.79
C LYS A 127 0.67 -17.28 6.79
N THR A 128 -0.52 -17.48 6.22
CA THR A 128 -0.83 -18.59 5.32
C THR A 128 0.21 -18.73 4.19
N PHE A 129 0.50 -17.67 3.44
CA PHE A 129 1.37 -17.71 2.25
C PHE A 129 2.85 -18.02 2.54
N SER A 130 3.31 -17.73 3.76
CA SER A 130 4.69 -18.01 4.18
C SER A 130 4.82 -19.37 4.87
N SER A 131 3.71 -20.08 5.08
CA SER A 131 3.71 -21.37 5.75
C SER A 131 4.22 -22.49 4.83
N PRO A 132 5.07 -23.42 5.32
CA PRO A 132 5.41 -24.65 4.61
C PRO A 132 4.18 -25.45 4.12
N GLN A 133 3.07 -25.36 4.87
CA GLN A 133 1.82 -26.04 4.52
C GLN A 133 1.15 -25.44 3.29
N PHE A 134 1.34 -24.14 3.01
CA PHE A 134 0.83 -23.53 1.79
C PHE A 134 1.56 -24.04 0.55
N TYR A 135 2.88 -24.25 0.63
CA TYR A 135 3.63 -24.91 -0.45
C TYR A 135 3.18 -26.35 -0.67
N ARG A 136 2.82 -27.06 0.40
CA ARG A 136 2.24 -28.40 0.31
C ARG A 136 0.89 -28.38 -0.40
N TRP A 137 0.02 -27.40 -0.08
CA TRP A 137 -1.25 -27.20 -0.77
C TRP A 137 -1.06 -26.82 -2.25
N MET A 138 -0.11 -25.93 -2.58
CA MET A 138 0.26 -25.62 -3.96
C MET A 138 0.70 -26.87 -4.74
N THR A 139 1.50 -27.73 -4.11
CA THR A 139 1.95 -29.00 -4.70
C THR A 139 0.80 -29.98 -4.93
N PHE A 140 -0.18 -29.99 -4.03
CA PHE A 140 -1.41 -30.75 -4.24
C PHE A 140 -2.18 -30.19 -5.45
N MET A 141 -2.40 -28.88 -5.49
CA MET A 141 -3.15 -28.23 -6.57
C MET A 141 -2.51 -28.46 -7.94
N SER A 142 -1.18 -28.36 -8.07
CA SER A 142 -0.46 -28.55 -9.34
C SER A 142 -0.51 -29.98 -9.87
N LYS A 143 -0.82 -30.96 -9.02
CA LYS A 143 -0.94 -32.37 -9.38
C LYS A 143 -2.38 -32.86 -9.45
N SER A 144 -3.32 -32.07 -8.94
CA SER A 144 -4.75 -32.40 -8.95
C SER A 144 -5.33 -32.29 -10.35
N GLU A 145 -6.44 -32.97 -10.61
CA GLU A 145 -7.22 -32.82 -11.85
C GLU A 145 -8.13 -31.57 -11.83
N THR A 146 -7.80 -30.56 -11.00
CA THR A 146 -8.61 -29.35 -10.84
C THR A 146 -8.56 -28.51 -12.12
N ILE A 147 -9.74 -28.19 -12.67
CA ILE A 147 -9.86 -27.26 -13.80
C ILE A 147 -9.55 -25.85 -13.31
N ASP A 148 -8.65 -25.15 -14.02
CA ASP A 148 -8.16 -23.81 -13.67
C ASP A 148 -7.69 -23.72 -12.20
N PRO A 149 -6.56 -24.38 -11.86
CA PRO A 149 -6.07 -24.46 -10.48
C PRO A 149 -5.91 -23.10 -9.82
N GLU A 150 -5.46 -22.06 -10.53
CA GLU A 150 -5.27 -20.73 -9.96
C GLU A 150 -6.60 -20.03 -9.64
N MET A 151 -7.64 -20.19 -10.47
CA MET A 151 -8.98 -19.72 -10.14
C MET A 151 -9.56 -20.47 -8.94
N ALA A 152 -9.36 -21.79 -8.87
CA ALA A 152 -9.79 -22.58 -7.71
C ALA A 152 -9.07 -22.14 -6.44
N MET A 153 -7.75 -21.92 -6.49
CA MET A 153 -6.98 -21.37 -5.38
C MET A 153 -7.52 -20.01 -4.94
N TYR A 154 -7.76 -19.10 -5.90
CA TYR A 154 -8.32 -17.78 -5.62
C TYR A 154 -9.66 -17.86 -4.88
N ARG A 155 -10.56 -18.75 -5.32
CA ARG A 155 -11.88 -18.93 -4.68
C ARG A 155 -11.77 -19.46 -3.25
N VAL A 156 -10.91 -20.46 -3.02
CA VAL A 156 -10.66 -20.98 -1.67
C VAL A 156 -10.12 -19.87 -0.77
N LEU A 157 -9.09 -19.15 -1.23
CA LEU A 157 -8.50 -18.03 -0.49
C LEU A 157 -9.54 -16.93 -0.17
N GLY A 158 -10.42 -16.59 -1.13
CA GLY A 158 -11.50 -15.63 -0.94
C GLY A 158 -12.63 -16.08 -0.01
N THR A 159 -12.69 -17.38 0.33
CA THR A 159 -13.64 -17.89 1.33
C THR A 159 -13.20 -17.53 2.75
N TYR A 160 -11.90 -17.39 3.00
CA TYR A 160 -11.32 -17.17 4.34
C TYR A 160 -10.71 -15.79 4.53
N HIS A 161 -10.56 -15.00 3.46
CA HIS A 161 -9.88 -13.72 3.50
C HIS A 161 -10.65 -12.66 2.70
N SER A 162 -10.74 -11.46 3.26
CA SER A 162 -11.31 -10.31 2.55
C SER A 162 -10.44 -9.89 1.37
N ASP A 163 -11.01 -9.13 0.43
CA ASP A 163 -10.28 -8.59 -0.72
C ASP A 163 -9.05 -7.76 -0.31
N ALA A 164 -9.19 -6.92 0.73
CA ALA A 164 -8.07 -6.18 1.30
C ALA A 164 -6.98 -7.10 1.87
N ALA A 165 -7.36 -8.19 2.56
CA ALA A 165 -6.41 -9.15 3.10
C ALA A 165 -5.66 -9.89 1.98
N LEU A 166 -6.40 -10.40 0.98
CA LEU A 166 -5.81 -11.03 -0.20
C LEU A 166 -4.86 -10.09 -0.94
N ALA A 167 -5.23 -8.82 -1.07
CA ALA A 167 -4.39 -7.85 -1.76
C ALA A 167 -3.06 -7.59 -1.05
N LYS A 168 -3.08 -7.49 0.29
CA LYS A 168 -1.86 -7.40 1.11
C LYS A 168 -1.03 -8.68 1.01
N MET A 169 -1.68 -9.85 1.08
CA MET A 169 -1.02 -11.16 0.96
C MET A 169 -0.32 -11.33 -0.39
N PHE A 170 -0.97 -11.00 -1.50
CA PHE A 170 -0.36 -11.09 -2.83
C PHE A 170 0.79 -10.09 -2.99
N ALA A 171 0.68 -8.88 -2.46
CA ALA A 171 1.75 -7.90 -2.48
C ALA A 171 3.01 -8.39 -1.72
N ALA A 172 2.82 -9.04 -0.56
CA ALA A 172 3.89 -9.66 0.20
C ALA A 172 4.50 -10.88 -0.52
N ALA A 173 3.66 -11.77 -1.05
CA ALA A 173 4.10 -12.97 -1.76
C ALA A 173 4.85 -12.66 -3.07
N LYS A 174 4.66 -11.48 -3.66
CA LYS A 174 5.46 -11.02 -4.82
C LYS A 174 6.91 -10.68 -4.49
N GLN A 175 7.25 -10.49 -3.21
CA GLN A 175 8.62 -10.19 -2.79
C GLN A 175 9.52 -11.43 -2.83
N ALA A 176 8.98 -12.63 -2.61
CA ALA A 176 9.73 -13.87 -2.65
C ALA A 176 9.72 -14.50 -4.06
N GLU A 177 10.90 -14.91 -4.55
CA GLU A 177 11.09 -15.51 -5.88
C GLU A 177 10.15 -16.70 -6.12
N SER A 178 10.07 -17.61 -5.14
CA SER A 178 9.32 -18.85 -5.24
C SER A 178 7.80 -18.67 -5.34
N THR A 179 7.25 -17.52 -4.92
CA THR A 179 5.80 -17.26 -4.91
C THR A 179 5.38 -16.14 -5.84
N ARG A 180 6.33 -15.43 -6.48
CA ARG A 180 6.04 -14.22 -7.25
C ARG A 180 5.11 -14.45 -8.43
N ALA A 181 5.36 -15.50 -9.22
CA ALA A 181 4.56 -15.80 -10.40
C ALA A 181 3.10 -16.11 -10.05
N LEU A 182 2.89 -16.98 -9.04
CA LEU A 182 1.55 -17.33 -8.56
C LEU A 182 0.83 -16.12 -7.98
N ALA A 183 1.48 -15.35 -7.11
CA ALA A 183 0.88 -14.16 -6.50
C ALA A 183 0.46 -13.12 -7.55
N ALA A 184 1.27 -12.92 -8.60
CA ALA A 184 0.92 -12.05 -9.72
C ALA A 184 -0.27 -12.61 -10.53
N GLN A 185 -0.40 -13.94 -10.65
CA GLN A 185 -1.54 -14.58 -11.32
C GLN A 185 -2.84 -14.44 -10.52
N LEU A 186 -2.80 -14.68 -9.21
CA LEU A 186 -3.96 -14.51 -8.33
C LEU A 186 -4.41 -13.04 -8.27
N GLU A 187 -3.47 -12.08 -8.27
CA GLU A 187 -3.76 -10.66 -8.41
C GLU A 187 -4.47 -10.33 -9.75
N ARG A 188 -4.02 -10.91 -10.87
CA ARG A 188 -4.71 -10.74 -12.17
C ARG A 188 -6.10 -11.37 -12.17
N ILE A 189 -6.28 -12.50 -11.50
CA ILE A 189 -7.59 -13.17 -11.38
C ILE A 189 -8.56 -12.29 -10.58
N GLN A 190 -8.14 -11.75 -9.44
CA GLN A 190 -8.96 -10.82 -8.64
C GLN A 190 -9.43 -9.65 -9.50
N LEU A 191 -8.51 -9.00 -10.20
CA LEU A 191 -8.82 -7.86 -11.07
C LEU A 191 -9.81 -8.23 -12.17
N LYS A 192 -9.61 -9.36 -12.87
CA LYS A 192 -10.53 -9.84 -13.90
C LYS A 192 -11.91 -10.17 -13.33
N ASN A 193 -11.98 -10.71 -12.12
CA ASN A 193 -13.24 -11.05 -11.48
C ASN A 193 -14.04 -9.80 -11.12
N TRP A 194 -13.41 -8.76 -10.56
CA TRP A 194 -14.10 -7.48 -10.33
C TRP A 194 -14.60 -6.86 -11.63
N VAL A 195 -13.78 -6.85 -12.69
CA VAL A 195 -14.17 -6.31 -14.01
C VAL A 195 -15.35 -7.09 -14.59
N ARG A 196 -15.28 -8.43 -14.61
CA ARG A 196 -16.34 -9.28 -15.14
C ARG A 196 -17.62 -9.23 -14.30
N GLY A 197 -17.48 -9.08 -12.98
CA GLY A 197 -18.60 -8.92 -12.05
C GLY A 197 -19.31 -7.57 -12.18
N GLY A 198 -18.75 -6.62 -12.94
CA GLY A 198 -19.32 -5.28 -13.06
C GLY A 198 -19.21 -4.48 -11.76
N GLU A 199 -18.21 -4.77 -10.94
CA GLU A 199 -18.00 -4.08 -9.67
C GLU A 199 -17.82 -2.58 -9.91
N SER A 200 -18.35 -1.75 -9.01
CA SER A 200 -18.16 -0.31 -9.11
C SER A 200 -16.80 0.11 -8.52
N PRO A 201 -16.20 1.22 -9.00
CA PRO A 201 -15.03 1.83 -8.35
C PRO A 201 -15.21 2.04 -6.84
N ASN A 202 -16.40 2.46 -6.40
CA ASN A 202 -16.72 2.64 -4.98
C ASN A 202 -16.74 1.32 -4.19
N ALA A 203 -17.30 0.26 -4.78
CA ALA A 203 -17.35 -1.06 -4.14
C ALA A 203 -15.94 -1.63 -3.95
N VAL A 204 -15.11 -1.62 -5.00
CA VAL A 204 -13.72 -2.10 -4.92
C VAL A 204 -12.89 -1.22 -3.98
N PHE A 205 -13.11 0.10 -3.97
CA PHE A 205 -12.43 1.01 -3.04
C PHE A 205 -12.66 0.62 -1.58
N LYS A 206 -13.93 0.36 -1.22
CA LYS A 206 -14.33 -0.05 0.12
C LYS A 206 -13.90 -1.49 0.45
N ALA A 207 -13.98 -2.41 -0.51
CA ALA A 207 -13.52 -3.80 -0.35
C ALA A 207 -12.00 -3.86 -0.06
N LEU A 208 -11.24 -2.90 -0.58
CA LEU A 208 -9.82 -2.70 -0.29
C LEU A 208 -9.53 -1.85 0.95
N THR A 209 -10.56 -1.46 1.71
CA THR A 209 -10.46 -0.64 2.94
C THR A 209 -9.74 0.70 2.73
N LEU A 210 -9.79 1.24 1.51
CA LEU A 210 -9.09 2.47 1.14
C LEU A 210 -9.75 3.72 1.74
N ASP A 211 -11.01 3.63 2.13
CA ASP A 211 -11.79 4.63 2.85
C ASP A 211 -11.30 4.87 4.28
N GLN A 212 -10.50 3.95 4.82
CA GLN A 212 -9.99 4.00 6.19
C GLN A 212 -8.51 4.46 6.27
N MET A 213 -7.86 4.72 5.14
CA MET A 213 -6.41 5.00 5.09
C MET A 213 -6.04 6.48 5.29
N GLY A 214 -7.00 7.40 5.13
CA GLY A 214 -6.75 8.83 5.20
C GLY A 214 -5.65 9.27 4.22
N THR A 215 -4.79 10.20 4.65
CA THR A 215 -3.77 10.80 3.77
C THR A 215 -2.63 9.84 3.36
N SER A 216 -2.59 8.63 3.91
CA SER A 216 -1.55 7.63 3.57
C SER A 216 -1.85 6.82 2.29
N ILE A 217 -3.02 7.04 1.70
CA ILE A 217 -3.58 6.20 0.63
C ILE A 217 -2.66 6.05 -0.59
N PHE A 218 -2.00 7.10 -1.05
CA PHE A 218 -1.15 7.06 -2.25
C PHE A 218 0.14 6.24 -2.09
N SER A 219 0.58 6.01 -0.86
CA SER A 219 1.70 5.13 -0.57
C SER A 219 1.27 3.66 -0.43
N SER A 220 -0.03 3.38 -0.45
CA SER A 220 -0.56 2.03 -0.28
C SER A 220 -0.53 1.23 -1.58
N PRO A 221 -0.01 -0.01 -1.57
CA PRO A 221 -0.11 -0.89 -2.74
C PRO A 221 -1.56 -1.22 -3.12
N LEU A 222 -2.50 -1.08 -2.17
CA LEU A 222 -3.93 -1.27 -2.44
C LEU A 222 -4.48 -0.16 -3.32
N PHE A 223 -3.99 1.08 -3.18
CA PHE A 223 -4.42 2.20 -4.01
C PHE A 223 -3.97 2.00 -5.45
N SER A 224 -2.71 1.59 -5.67
CA SER A 224 -2.22 1.27 -7.02
C SER A 224 -3.04 0.18 -7.70
N ARG A 225 -3.49 -0.83 -6.93
CA ARG A 225 -4.38 -1.87 -7.43
C ARG A 225 -5.75 -1.33 -7.82
N TRP A 226 -6.37 -0.55 -6.95
CA TRP A 226 -7.65 0.09 -7.23
C TRP A 226 -7.58 1.05 -8.43
N ALA A 227 -6.50 1.83 -8.53
CA ALA A 227 -6.27 2.72 -9.66
C ALA A 227 -6.20 1.94 -10.99
N ASN A 228 -5.49 0.80 -11.01
CA ASN A 228 -5.45 -0.11 -12.17
C ASN A 228 -6.83 -0.71 -12.50
N PHE A 229 -7.65 -0.99 -11.49
CA PHE A 229 -9.04 -1.37 -11.72
C PHE A 229 -9.83 -0.26 -12.43
N VAL A 230 -9.76 0.97 -11.91
CA VAL A 230 -10.47 2.12 -12.50
C VAL A 230 -10.01 2.42 -13.92
N THR A 231 -8.70 2.33 -14.23
CA THR A 231 -8.20 2.55 -15.60
C THR A 231 -8.74 1.52 -16.59
N LYS A 232 -9.05 0.29 -16.14
CA LYS A 232 -9.63 -0.75 -16.98
C LYS A 232 -11.15 -0.61 -17.16
N THR A 233 -11.87 -0.19 -16.12
CA THR A 233 -13.33 -0.08 -16.17
C THR A 233 -13.83 1.28 -16.64
N SER A 234 -12.98 2.30 -16.62
CA SER A 234 -13.34 3.68 -16.99
C SER A 234 -12.23 4.35 -17.82
N PRO A 235 -11.87 3.78 -18.99
CA PRO A 235 -10.66 4.16 -19.72
C PRO A 235 -10.67 5.60 -20.26
N ASN A 236 -11.84 6.18 -20.54
CA ASN A 236 -11.94 7.52 -21.12
C ASN A 236 -11.62 8.63 -20.09
N HIS A 237 -12.01 8.42 -18.82
CA HIS A 237 -11.84 9.41 -17.74
C HIS A 237 -11.54 8.75 -16.39
N PRO A 238 -10.41 8.02 -16.28
CA PRO A 238 -10.08 7.30 -15.05
C PRO A 238 -9.83 8.27 -13.89
N ASP A 239 -9.12 9.38 -14.13
CA ASP A 239 -8.81 10.38 -13.10
C ASP A 239 -10.07 11.03 -12.52
N VAL A 240 -11.06 11.36 -13.36
CA VAL A 240 -12.36 11.89 -12.92
C VAL A 240 -13.11 10.86 -12.07
N THR A 241 -13.08 9.60 -12.49
CA THR A 241 -13.69 8.49 -11.74
C THR A 241 -13.01 8.29 -10.39
N MET A 242 -11.67 8.37 -10.35
CA MET A 242 -10.90 8.27 -9.12
C MET A 242 -11.20 9.44 -8.19
N TYR A 243 -11.18 10.68 -8.70
CA TYR A 243 -11.50 11.89 -7.93
C TYR A 243 -12.90 11.81 -7.32
N ARG A 244 -13.91 11.45 -8.12
CA ARG A 244 -15.29 11.30 -7.64
C ARG A 244 -15.39 10.25 -6.54
N THR A 245 -14.74 9.11 -6.70
CA THR A 245 -14.73 8.04 -5.69
C THR A 245 -14.09 8.53 -4.40
N LEU A 246 -12.91 9.16 -4.46
CA LEU A 246 -12.25 9.74 -3.30
C LEU A 246 -13.13 10.77 -2.59
N GLY A 247 -13.82 11.62 -3.35
CA GLY A 247 -14.76 12.63 -2.84
C GLY A 247 -16.01 12.07 -2.16
N THR A 248 -16.34 10.79 -2.35
CA THR A 248 -17.43 10.14 -1.58
C THR A 248 -17.04 9.82 -0.14
N TYR A 249 -15.73 9.71 0.15
CA TYR A 249 -15.22 9.30 1.47
C TYR A 249 -14.42 10.39 2.18
N TYR A 250 -13.88 11.36 1.44
CA TYR A 250 -12.96 12.37 1.96
C TYR A 250 -13.41 13.78 1.62
N SER A 251 -13.34 14.67 2.61
CA SER A 251 -13.62 16.09 2.43
C SER A 251 -12.56 16.80 1.56
N ASP A 252 -12.94 17.93 0.97
CA ASP A 252 -12.08 18.77 0.13
C ASP A 252 -10.70 19.06 0.76
N ASP A 253 -10.65 19.35 2.05
CA ASP A 253 -9.41 19.66 2.76
C ASP A 253 -8.51 18.42 2.94
N ILE A 254 -9.10 17.24 3.09
CA ILE A 254 -8.38 15.97 3.15
C ILE A 254 -7.84 15.60 1.76
N LEU A 255 -8.66 15.75 0.71
CA LEU A 255 -8.25 15.51 -0.67
C LEU A 255 -7.08 16.40 -1.07
N ALA A 256 -7.15 17.70 -0.77
CA ALA A 256 -6.05 18.62 -1.06
C ALA A 256 -4.75 18.21 -0.35
N ARG A 257 -4.82 17.74 0.91
CA ARG A 257 -3.66 17.21 1.63
C ARG A 257 -3.13 15.93 0.99
N MET A 258 -4.00 15.00 0.57
CA MET A 258 -3.60 13.79 -0.16
C MET A 258 -2.84 14.15 -1.44
N PHE A 259 -3.36 15.05 -2.26
CA PHE A 259 -2.73 15.46 -3.53
C PHE A 259 -1.42 16.20 -3.29
N ALA A 260 -1.37 17.11 -2.31
CA ALA A 260 -0.14 17.77 -1.92
C ALA A 260 0.96 16.78 -1.49
N MET A 261 0.59 15.73 -0.74
CA MET A 261 1.52 14.66 -0.36
C MET A 261 1.93 13.78 -1.54
N GLY A 262 0.98 13.38 -2.39
CA GLY A 262 1.25 12.56 -3.58
C GLY A 262 2.17 13.24 -4.59
N LYS A 263 2.11 14.58 -4.69
CA LYS A 263 3.04 15.37 -5.51
C LYS A 263 4.51 15.34 -5.04
N GLN A 264 4.77 14.94 -3.79
CA GLN A 264 6.12 14.80 -3.25
C GLN A 264 6.74 13.42 -3.51
N VAL A 265 5.98 12.49 -4.09
CA VAL A 265 6.44 11.13 -4.38
C VAL A 265 6.43 10.93 -5.89
N ASP A 266 7.60 10.67 -6.48
CA ASP A 266 7.78 10.61 -7.94
C ASP A 266 6.79 9.68 -8.64
N SER A 267 6.54 8.50 -8.05
CA SER A 267 5.63 7.50 -8.61
C SER A 267 4.15 7.92 -8.62
N THR A 268 3.75 8.90 -7.80
CA THR A 268 2.36 9.38 -7.70
C THR A 268 2.19 10.83 -8.14
N LYS A 269 3.28 11.52 -8.49
CA LYS A 269 3.29 12.96 -8.76
C LYS A 269 2.33 13.36 -9.88
N THR A 270 2.36 12.65 -11.01
CA THR A 270 1.49 12.94 -12.16
C THR A 270 0.02 12.76 -11.81
N LEU A 271 -0.36 11.62 -11.23
CA LEU A 271 -1.74 11.35 -10.84
C LEU A 271 -2.24 12.37 -9.80
N ALA A 272 -1.44 12.65 -8.77
CA ALA A 272 -1.78 13.64 -7.76
C ALA A 272 -1.97 15.05 -8.34
N THR A 273 -1.16 15.43 -9.33
CA THR A 273 -1.31 16.70 -10.05
C THR A 273 -2.60 16.74 -10.86
N ASN A 274 -2.96 15.66 -11.56
CA ASN A 274 -4.22 15.58 -12.30
C ASN A 274 -5.44 15.66 -11.38
N LEU A 275 -5.43 14.93 -10.27
CA LEU A 275 -6.53 14.93 -9.29
C LEU A 275 -6.66 16.31 -8.60
N GLU A 276 -5.55 16.98 -8.29
CA GLU A 276 -5.58 18.37 -7.82
C GLU A 276 -6.19 19.30 -8.88
N ASN A 277 -5.78 19.18 -10.15
CA ASN A 277 -6.33 20.01 -11.22
C ASN A 277 -7.85 19.82 -11.39
N ILE A 278 -8.37 18.60 -11.20
CA ILE A 278 -9.82 18.34 -11.17
C ILE A 278 -10.46 19.08 -9.99
N GLN A 279 -9.86 18.98 -8.79
CA GLN A 279 -10.34 19.70 -7.60
C GLN A 279 -10.42 21.21 -7.82
N LEU A 280 -9.35 21.81 -8.36
CA LEU A 280 -9.30 23.25 -8.65
C LEU A 280 -10.35 23.67 -9.69
N THR A 281 -10.54 22.85 -10.73
CA THR A 281 -11.55 23.11 -11.77
C THR A 281 -12.96 23.03 -11.21
N ASN A 282 -13.25 22.06 -10.33
CA ASN A 282 -14.56 21.93 -9.69
C ASN A 282 -14.86 23.12 -8.77
N TRP A 283 -13.88 23.61 -8.02
CA TRP A 283 -14.06 24.83 -7.23
C TRP A 283 -14.32 26.07 -8.09
N ALA A 284 -13.61 26.20 -9.21
CA ALA A 284 -13.79 27.31 -10.15
C ALA A 284 -15.19 27.27 -10.79
N ASN A 285 -15.63 26.09 -11.24
CA ASN A 285 -16.96 25.89 -11.82
C ASN A 285 -18.08 26.14 -10.80
N ALA A 286 -17.82 25.87 -9.52
CA ALA A 286 -18.73 26.18 -8.42
C ALA A 286 -18.68 27.66 -7.99
N GLY A 287 -17.85 28.50 -8.63
CA GLY A 287 -17.72 29.92 -8.33
C GLY A 287 -17.16 30.22 -6.94
N LYS A 288 -16.33 29.33 -6.36
CA LYS A 288 -15.78 29.56 -5.01
C LYS A 288 -14.84 30.77 -5.01
N SER A 289 -14.95 31.64 -4.01
CA SER A 289 -13.98 32.73 -3.83
C SER A 289 -12.63 32.21 -3.32
N ALA A 290 -11.57 33.00 -3.52
CA ALA A 290 -10.25 32.72 -2.96
C ALA A 290 -10.28 32.57 -1.43
N GLU A 291 -11.09 33.37 -0.74
CA GLU A 291 -11.30 33.26 0.71
C GLU A 291 -12.05 31.98 1.10
N SER A 292 -13.11 31.62 0.35
CA SER A 292 -13.86 30.38 0.60
C SER A 292 -12.97 29.15 0.48
N VAL A 293 -12.09 29.09 -0.52
CA VAL A 293 -11.12 28.00 -0.66
C VAL A 293 -10.06 28.04 0.44
N PHE A 294 -9.60 29.23 0.85
CA PHE A 294 -8.67 29.39 1.98
C PHE A 294 -9.21 28.76 3.27
N ASN A 295 -10.47 29.07 3.60
CA ASN A 295 -11.18 28.54 4.77
C ASN A 295 -11.50 27.05 4.62
N THR A 296 -11.90 26.60 3.41
CA THR A 296 -12.11 25.17 3.12
C THR A 296 -10.85 24.37 3.45
N LEU A 297 -9.68 24.88 3.05
CA LEU A 297 -8.38 24.27 3.30
C LEU A 297 -7.87 24.43 4.74
N LYS A 298 -8.65 25.07 5.62
CA LYS A 298 -8.32 25.34 7.03
C LYS A 298 -7.04 26.17 7.19
N LEU A 299 -6.70 26.98 6.20
CA LEU A 299 -5.54 27.90 6.25
C LEU A 299 -5.79 29.07 7.20
N ASP A 300 -7.05 29.33 7.55
CA ASP A 300 -7.42 30.28 8.59
C ASP A 300 -6.96 29.85 9.98
N LYS A 301 -6.77 28.55 10.20
CA LYS A 301 -6.40 27.96 11.49
C LYS A 301 -4.90 27.77 11.67
N THR A 302 -4.08 28.13 10.68
CA THR A 302 -2.62 27.89 10.74
C THR A 302 -1.87 28.92 11.58
N GLY A 303 -2.46 30.10 11.79
CA GLY A 303 -1.78 31.24 12.41
C GLY A 303 -0.47 31.57 11.67
N GLY A 304 0.59 31.88 12.43
CA GLY A 304 1.93 32.20 11.88
C GLY A 304 2.58 31.08 11.06
N ARG A 305 2.05 29.85 11.10
CA ARG A 305 2.58 28.68 10.37
C ARG A 305 1.93 28.47 8.99
N LEU A 306 1.30 29.49 8.42
CA LEU A 306 0.61 29.41 7.12
C LEU A 306 1.47 28.77 6.02
N PHE A 307 2.71 29.24 5.85
CA PHE A 307 3.60 28.77 4.79
C PHE A 307 4.19 27.36 5.08
N GLU A 308 4.08 26.87 6.32
CA GLU A 308 4.41 25.48 6.67
C GLU A 308 3.31 24.50 6.25
N SER A 309 2.08 25.00 6.01
CA SER A 309 0.94 24.19 5.57
C SER A 309 1.24 23.47 4.26
N ARG A 310 0.89 22.19 4.19
CA ARG A 310 1.08 21.38 2.98
C ARG A 310 0.17 21.82 1.83
N VAL A 311 -0.91 22.56 2.12
CA VAL A 311 -1.95 22.93 1.13
C VAL A 311 -1.96 24.42 0.78
N VAL A 312 -1.02 25.22 1.30
CA VAL A 312 -0.92 26.65 0.95
C VAL A 312 -0.66 26.85 -0.54
N ASN A 313 0.14 25.97 -1.16
CA ASN A 313 0.38 26.00 -2.60
C ASN A 313 -0.86 25.57 -3.39
N THR A 314 -1.69 24.67 -2.87
CA THR A 314 -2.96 24.30 -3.51
C THR A 314 -3.93 25.49 -3.55
N TRP A 315 -4.01 26.27 -2.46
CA TRP A 315 -4.74 27.53 -2.45
C TRP A 315 -4.15 28.53 -3.45
N ALA A 316 -2.84 28.73 -3.46
CA ALA A 316 -2.21 29.64 -4.41
C ALA A 316 -2.47 29.26 -5.87
N SER A 317 -2.35 27.96 -6.20
CA SER A 317 -2.68 27.44 -7.53
C SER A 317 -4.15 27.67 -7.90
N TYR A 318 -5.07 27.60 -6.94
CA TYR A 318 -6.46 27.96 -7.16
C TYR A 318 -6.62 29.43 -7.57
N VAL A 319 -6.01 30.34 -6.82
CA VAL A 319 -6.10 31.78 -7.09
C VAL A 319 -5.45 32.12 -8.43
N THR A 320 -4.27 31.58 -8.72
CA THR A 320 -3.59 31.71 -10.02
C THR A 320 -4.45 31.21 -11.19
N LYS A 321 -5.24 30.17 -10.98
CA LYS A 321 -6.12 29.63 -12.04
C LYS A 321 -7.35 30.49 -12.30
N THR A 322 -7.79 31.30 -11.34
CA THR A 322 -9.11 31.95 -11.35
C THR A 322 -9.07 33.47 -11.43
N HIS A 323 -7.89 34.08 -11.31
CA HIS A 323 -7.72 35.54 -11.26
C HIS A 323 -6.53 35.99 -12.10
N ASP A 324 -6.66 37.15 -12.76
CA ASP A 324 -5.60 37.75 -13.59
C ASP A 324 -4.42 38.28 -12.75
N ASP A 325 -4.71 38.84 -11.58
CA ASP A 325 -3.69 39.30 -10.62
C ASP A 325 -3.75 38.48 -9.31
N PRO A 326 -3.27 37.23 -9.35
CA PRO A 326 -3.44 36.33 -8.23
C PRO A 326 -2.62 36.74 -7.01
N ASN A 327 -1.45 37.38 -7.21
CA ASN A 327 -0.63 37.83 -6.10
C ASN A 327 -1.28 38.97 -5.33
N ALA A 328 -1.92 39.93 -6.02
CA ALA A 328 -2.62 41.02 -5.34
C ALA A 328 -3.81 40.50 -4.53
N ILE A 329 -4.60 39.58 -5.09
CA ILE A 329 -5.73 38.93 -4.38
C ILE A 329 -5.24 38.16 -3.16
N MET A 330 -4.22 37.32 -3.31
CA MET A 330 -3.64 36.58 -2.19
C MET A 330 -3.09 37.52 -1.12
N LEU A 331 -2.34 38.56 -1.51
CA LEU A 331 -1.77 39.52 -0.57
C LEU A 331 -2.86 40.28 0.19
N ALA A 332 -3.91 40.76 -0.49
CA ALA A 332 -5.01 41.49 0.15
C ALA A 332 -5.70 40.64 1.22
N LEU A 333 -6.05 39.39 0.89
CA LEU A 333 -6.67 38.44 1.84
C LEU A 333 -5.75 38.15 3.04
N LEU A 334 -4.45 37.95 2.79
CA LEU A 334 -3.50 37.70 3.87
C LEU A 334 -3.28 38.94 4.73
N LYS A 335 -3.31 40.15 4.16
CA LYS A 335 -3.15 41.41 4.90
C LYS A 335 -4.34 41.67 5.81
N ASP A 336 -5.56 41.40 5.36
CA ASP A 336 -6.75 41.50 6.20
C ASP A 336 -6.63 40.61 7.45
N LYS A 337 -6.11 39.39 7.25
CA LYS A 337 -6.04 38.37 8.30
C LYS A 337 -4.85 38.49 9.26
N TYR A 338 -3.67 38.85 8.75
CA TYR A 338 -2.41 38.85 9.51
C TYR A 338 -1.85 40.25 9.78
N HIS A 339 -2.46 41.28 9.17
CA HIS A 339 -1.95 42.66 9.16
C HIS A 339 -0.59 42.80 8.45
N ASP A 340 -0.26 44.03 8.05
CA ASP A 340 0.85 44.29 7.10
C ASP A 340 2.22 43.85 7.66
N VAL A 341 2.54 44.24 8.90
CA VAL A 341 3.85 43.96 9.52
C VAL A 341 4.04 42.47 9.85
N PRO A 342 3.12 41.77 10.54
CA PRO A 342 3.31 40.35 10.81
C PRO A 342 3.36 39.53 9.51
N LEU A 343 2.53 39.85 8.51
CA LEU A 343 2.58 39.19 7.21
C LEU A 343 3.93 39.40 6.51
N ALA A 344 4.48 40.62 6.54
CA ALA A 344 5.80 40.90 5.99
C ALA A 344 6.89 40.01 6.62
N LYS A 345 6.83 39.76 7.93
CA LYS A 345 7.78 38.86 8.61
C LYS A 345 7.53 37.40 8.23
N MET A 346 6.28 36.96 8.14
CA MET A 346 5.92 35.60 7.71
C MET A 346 6.43 35.28 6.30
N ILE A 347 6.23 36.19 5.34
CA ILE A 347 6.75 36.03 3.97
C ILE A 347 8.28 35.98 4.00
N ALA A 348 8.95 36.79 4.83
CA ALA A 348 10.40 36.83 4.90
C ALA A 348 10.98 35.51 5.44
N ALA A 349 10.36 34.96 6.49
CA ALA A 349 10.76 33.68 7.07
C ALA A 349 10.65 32.53 6.06
N ALA A 350 9.58 32.53 5.25
CA ALA A 350 9.27 31.46 4.32
C ALA A 350 10.13 31.47 3.02
N THR A 351 10.88 32.54 2.75
CA THR A 351 11.85 32.58 1.61
C THR A 351 12.98 31.55 1.72
N LYS A 352 13.15 30.89 2.87
CA LYS A 352 14.15 29.84 3.09
C LYS A 352 13.62 28.41 2.84
N VAL A 353 12.39 28.27 2.36
CA VAL A 353 11.72 26.97 2.19
C VAL A 353 11.40 26.74 0.72
N ASP A 354 12.16 25.85 0.07
CA ASP A 354 12.07 25.53 -1.37
C ASP A 354 10.64 25.28 -1.85
N ARG A 355 9.84 24.55 -1.06
CA ARG A 355 8.46 24.20 -1.42
C ARG A 355 7.57 25.44 -1.62
N THR A 356 7.78 26.51 -0.87
CA THR A 356 6.95 27.72 -0.92
C THR A 356 7.63 28.90 -1.61
N GLU A 357 8.86 28.72 -2.09
CA GLU A 357 9.70 29.80 -2.62
C GLU A 357 8.98 30.62 -3.69
N ASN A 358 8.44 29.97 -4.73
CA ASN A 358 7.75 30.66 -5.82
C ASN A 358 6.55 31.49 -5.34
N LEU A 359 5.75 30.95 -4.40
CA LEU A 359 4.62 31.66 -3.82
C LEU A 359 5.08 32.89 -3.04
N VAL A 360 6.07 32.73 -2.17
CA VAL A 360 6.50 33.83 -1.29
C VAL A 360 7.28 34.91 -2.04
N VAL A 361 8.00 34.55 -3.11
CA VAL A 361 8.63 35.50 -4.02
C VAL A 361 7.57 36.35 -4.74
N GLY A 362 6.50 35.72 -5.24
CA GLY A 362 5.36 36.42 -5.84
C GLY A 362 4.70 37.39 -4.86
N LEU A 363 4.36 36.92 -3.66
CA LEU A 363 3.77 37.75 -2.60
C LEU A 363 4.70 38.88 -2.14
N ARG A 364 6.01 38.65 -2.06
CA ARG A 364 7.00 39.67 -1.70
C ARG A 364 7.07 40.78 -2.74
N SER A 365 7.14 40.40 -4.01
CA SER A 365 7.15 41.34 -5.13
C SER A 365 5.90 42.22 -5.11
N GLU A 366 4.73 41.61 -4.89
CA GLU A 366 3.47 42.33 -4.84
C GLU A 366 3.33 43.25 -3.62
N GLN A 367 3.84 42.81 -2.46
CA GLN A 367 3.89 43.68 -1.27
C GLN A 367 4.72 44.93 -1.52
N PHE A 368 5.87 44.79 -2.17
CA PHE A 368 6.75 45.91 -2.46
C PHE A 368 6.17 46.85 -3.50
N LYS A 369 5.54 46.32 -4.56
CA LYS A 369 4.79 47.14 -5.52
C LYS A 369 3.66 47.92 -4.83
N THR A 370 2.92 47.26 -3.92
CA THR A 370 1.85 47.90 -3.15
C THR A 370 2.38 49.04 -2.27
N TRP A 371 3.49 48.83 -1.55
CA TRP A 371 4.10 49.91 -0.76
C TRP A 371 4.62 51.06 -1.62
N PHE A 372 5.21 50.74 -2.78
CA PHE A 372 5.70 51.74 -3.72
C PHE A 372 4.58 52.58 -4.33
N SER A 373 3.49 51.95 -4.79
CA SER A 373 2.33 52.66 -5.36
C SER A 373 1.60 53.52 -4.34
N GLN A 374 1.71 53.19 -3.05
CA GLN A 374 1.26 54.01 -1.92
C GLN A 374 2.22 55.16 -1.58
N GLY A 375 3.31 55.35 -2.32
CA GLY A 375 4.30 56.41 -2.09
C GLY A 375 5.20 56.17 -0.87
N LYS A 376 5.30 54.93 -0.36
CA LYS A 376 6.18 54.63 0.77
C LYS A 376 7.64 54.64 0.32
N LYS A 377 8.44 55.58 0.82
CA LYS A 377 9.90 55.56 0.68
C LYS A 377 10.53 54.56 1.67
N PRO A 378 11.80 54.17 1.53
CA PRO A 378 12.47 53.27 2.48
C PRO A 378 12.32 53.70 3.93
N GLU A 379 12.35 55.01 4.21
CA GLU A 379 12.19 55.56 5.56
C GLU A 379 10.76 55.32 6.10
N HIS A 380 9.74 55.44 5.25
CA HIS A 380 8.35 55.15 5.62
C HIS A 380 8.18 53.65 5.97
N VAL A 381 8.86 52.77 5.24
CA VAL A 381 8.84 51.31 5.52
C VAL A 381 9.63 50.99 6.80
N ASN A 382 10.74 51.68 7.07
CA ASN A 382 11.48 51.54 8.34
C ASN A 382 10.62 51.92 9.56
N ILE A 383 9.84 53.00 9.44
CA ILE A 383 8.88 53.42 10.48
C ILE A 383 7.76 52.38 10.62
N LEU A 384 7.16 51.93 9.51
CA LEU A 384 6.11 50.90 9.51
C LEU A 384 6.56 49.61 10.22
N LEU A 385 7.80 49.18 9.95
CA LEU A 385 8.41 47.99 10.53
C LEU A 385 8.99 48.23 11.93
N ASN A 386 9.00 49.48 12.40
CA ASN A 386 9.62 49.93 13.65
C ASN A 386 11.06 49.41 13.81
N THR A 387 11.90 49.55 12.77
CA THR A 387 13.26 49.00 12.74
C THR A 387 14.20 49.57 13.80
N ALA A 388 13.89 50.76 14.34
CA ALA A 388 14.65 51.39 15.41
C ALA A 388 14.53 50.64 16.76
N ALA A 389 13.35 50.08 17.05
CA ALA A 389 13.10 49.30 18.26
C ALA A 389 13.12 47.78 18.01
N ASN A 390 12.78 47.32 16.80
CA ASN A 390 12.78 45.91 16.42
C ASN A 390 14.13 45.52 15.83
N THR A 391 14.94 44.82 16.63
CA THR A 391 16.26 44.35 16.21
C THR A 391 16.24 43.01 15.47
N ASP A 392 15.06 42.40 15.27
CA ASP A 392 14.94 41.07 14.67
C ASP A 392 15.39 41.04 13.20
N ASP A 393 16.10 39.96 12.85
CA ASP A 393 16.77 39.83 11.56
C ASP A 393 15.78 39.81 10.39
N LEU A 394 14.56 39.30 10.58
CA LEU A 394 13.54 39.27 9.54
C LEU A 394 13.06 40.68 9.19
N THR A 395 12.82 41.52 10.20
CA THR A 395 12.42 42.92 10.01
C THR A 395 13.49 43.71 9.29
N LYS A 396 14.76 43.59 9.71
CA LYS A 396 15.89 44.21 9.02
C LYS A 396 16.03 43.72 7.59
N LYS A 397 15.85 42.42 7.35
CA LYS A 397 15.87 41.83 6.01
C LYS A 397 14.77 42.43 5.12
N VAL A 398 13.53 42.53 5.59
CA VAL A 398 12.43 43.13 4.82
C VAL A 398 12.72 44.58 4.46
N SER A 399 13.19 45.38 5.43
CA SER A 399 13.56 46.78 5.23
C SER A 399 14.63 46.93 4.13
N ARG A 400 15.73 46.18 4.25
CA ARG A 400 16.83 46.18 3.27
C ARG A 400 16.38 45.70 1.89
N ASP A 401 15.60 44.62 1.83
CA ASP A 401 15.09 44.06 0.57
C ASP A 401 14.17 45.08 -0.13
N TYR A 402 13.39 45.87 0.61
CA TYR A 402 12.55 46.95 0.06
C TYR A 402 13.38 48.13 -0.45
N GLU A 403 14.42 48.55 0.28
CA GLU A 403 15.33 49.62 -0.16
C GLU A 403 15.99 49.28 -1.51
N ILE A 404 16.46 48.03 -1.66
CA ILE A 404 17.01 47.52 -2.92
C ILE A 404 15.95 47.57 -4.04
N PHE A 405 14.73 47.11 -3.78
CA PHE A 405 13.63 47.17 -4.73
C PHE A 405 13.32 48.62 -5.16
N TYR A 406 13.17 49.53 -4.20
CA TYR A 406 12.85 50.94 -4.42
C TYR A 406 13.91 51.63 -5.28
N GLY A 407 15.19 51.37 -5.00
CA GLY A 407 16.31 51.91 -5.79
C GLY A 407 16.27 51.44 -7.24
N LYS A 408 15.99 50.15 -7.49
CA LYS A 408 15.90 49.59 -8.85
C LYS A 408 14.77 50.21 -9.67
N ILE A 409 13.57 50.34 -9.10
CA ILE A 409 12.40 50.91 -9.79
C ILE A 409 12.63 52.39 -10.11
N LYS A 410 13.16 53.17 -9.16
CA LYS A 410 13.45 54.59 -9.37
C LYS A 410 14.47 54.84 -10.50
N VAL A 411 15.49 53.98 -10.63
CA VAL A 411 16.46 54.07 -11.73
C VAL A 411 15.83 53.73 -13.07
N ALA A 412 14.91 52.76 -13.11
CA ALA A 412 14.17 52.40 -14.31
C ALA A 412 13.23 53.54 -14.78
N ASP A 413 12.53 54.20 -13.85
CA ASP A 413 11.63 55.32 -14.16
C ASP A 413 12.37 56.60 -14.59
N THR A 414 13.65 56.75 -14.22
CA THR A 414 14.45 57.94 -14.54
C THR A 414 15.32 57.80 -15.80
N GLY A 415 15.27 56.66 -16.51
CA GLY A 415 15.87 56.48 -17.84
C GLY A 415 17.40 56.62 -17.91
N ALA A 416 18.13 56.43 -16.80
CA ALA A 416 19.58 56.59 -16.79
C ALA A 416 20.30 55.42 -17.51
N ARG A 417 20.65 55.62 -18.80
CA ARG A 417 21.65 54.79 -19.51
C ARG A 417 23.00 54.84 -18.76
N PRO A 418 23.76 53.74 -18.69
CA PRO A 418 25.11 53.80 -18.14
C PRO A 418 25.99 54.69 -19.02
N ALA A 419 26.73 55.61 -18.39
CA ALA A 419 27.70 56.46 -19.06
C ALA A 419 28.75 55.61 -19.80
N SER A 420 28.86 55.80 -21.11
CA SER A 420 29.92 55.25 -21.95
C SER A 420 31.29 55.70 -21.43
N ARG A 421 32.20 54.74 -21.22
CA ARG A 421 33.61 54.98 -20.89
C ARG A 421 34.25 55.93 -21.92
N PRO A 422 35.12 56.87 -21.51
CA PRO A 422 35.85 57.70 -22.45
C PRO A 422 36.88 56.85 -23.20
N THR A 423 36.81 56.89 -24.52
CA THR A 423 37.87 56.44 -25.43
C THR A 423 39.06 57.38 -25.31
N ASN A 424 40.15 56.92 -24.69
CA ASN A 424 41.45 57.56 -24.85
C ASN A 424 41.92 57.33 -26.28
N GLY A 425 41.88 58.39 -27.09
CA GLY A 425 42.60 58.46 -28.35
C GLY A 425 44.10 58.55 -28.08
N ILE A 426 44.86 57.64 -28.69
CA ILE A 426 46.29 57.85 -28.95
C ILE A 426 46.42 58.10 -30.44
N ARG A 427 46.95 59.29 -30.76
CA ARG A 427 47.20 59.80 -32.10
C ARG A 427 48.55 59.28 -32.61
N ILE A 428 48.56 59.12 -33.92
CA ILE A 428 49.58 58.56 -34.83
C ILE A 428 50.85 59.42 -34.87
N ASN A 429 51.99 58.80 -35.18
CA ASN A 429 52.94 59.32 -36.17
C ASN A 429 53.07 58.31 -37.31
#